data_AF-A0A847ZQ90-F1
#
_entry.id   AF-A0A847ZQ90-F1
#
_cell.length_a   1.000
_cell.length_b   1.000
_cell.length_c   1.000
_cell.angle_alpha   90.00
_cell.angle_beta   90.00
_cell.angle_gamma   90.00
#
_symmetry.space_group_name_H-M   'P 1'
#
loop_
_entity.id
_entity.type
_entity.pdbx_description
1 polymer ?
#
loop_
_entity_poly.entity_id
_entity_poly.type
_entity_poly.pdbx_seq_one_letter_code
_entity_poly.pdbx_strand_id
1 'polypeptide(L)'
;MAGVKGRSGGARPGAGRPKKEPQEHDESGVFGPDTNGMQPLDVLQTMMNDPEIPVALRIKAAQAAAQYVHPKIGDGGKKAETADRAKVAASKFKPATPPPPTRLQ
;
A
#
# COMPACT_ATOMS: atom_id res chain seq x y z
N MET A 1 -34.38 -35.39 -0.11
CA MET A 1 -35.09 -34.19 -0.61
C MET A 1 -34.58 -32.97 0.11
N ALA A 2 -33.81 -32.11 -0.58
CA ALA A 2 -33.64 -30.73 -0.16
C ALA A 2 -34.98 -30.00 -0.34
N GLY A 3 -35.40 -29.18 0.62
CA GLY A 3 -36.65 -28.40 0.53
C GLY A 3 -37.87 -28.95 1.30
N VAL A 4 -37.72 -30.01 2.11
CA VAL A 4 -38.79 -30.39 3.07
C VAL A 4 -38.95 -29.27 4.10
N LYS A 5 -40.17 -28.71 4.22
CA LYS A 5 -40.53 -27.67 5.19
C LYS A 5 -40.15 -28.14 6.61
N GLY A 6 -39.13 -27.51 7.20
CA GLY A 6 -38.58 -27.85 8.52
C GLY A 6 -37.23 -28.59 8.52
N ARG A 7 -36.69 -28.99 7.36
CA ARG A 7 -35.33 -29.60 7.24
C ARG A 7 -34.32 -28.75 6.47
N SER A 8 -34.69 -27.55 6.03
CA SER A 8 -33.74 -26.60 5.45
C SER A 8 -32.88 -25.96 6.54
N GLY A 9 -31.58 -25.80 6.28
CA GLY A 9 -30.62 -25.13 7.16
C GLY A 9 -30.81 -23.61 7.21
N GLY A 10 -32.04 -23.16 7.49
CA GLY A 10 -32.36 -21.75 7.69
C GLY A 10 -31.84 -21.23 9.04
N ALA A 11 -31.85 -19.91 9.20
CA ALA A 11 -31.48 -19.25 10.45
C ALA A 11 -32.25 -19.89 11.63
N ARG A 12 -31.52 -20.55 12.53
CA ARG A 12 -32.12 -21.15 13.73
C ARG A 12 -32.39 -20.03 14.72
N PRO A 13 -33.50 -20.08 15.49
CA PRO A 13 -33.72 -19.14 16.59
C PRO A 13 -32.49 -19.13 17.52
N GLY A 14 -31.87 -17.96 17.71
CA GLY A 14 -30.66 -17.81 18.53
C GLY A 14 -29.33 -18.24 17.86
N ALA A 15 -29.34 -18.66 16.59
CA ALA A 15 -28.11 -18.88 15.84
C ALA A 15 -27.69 -17.60 15.09
N GLY A 16 -26.49 -17.13 15.40
CA GLY A 16 -25.89 -15.94 14.82
C GLY A 16 -25.10 -15.19 15.87
N ARG A 17 -24.05 -14.46 15.45
CA ARG A 17 -23.38 -13.51 16.33
C ARG A 17 -24.38 -12.38 16.64
N PRO A 18 -24.58 -11.99 17.91
CA PRO A 18 -25.43 -10.85 18.23
C PRO A 18 -24.98 -9.63 17.43
N LYS A 19 -25.94 -8.86 16.91
CA LYS A 19 -25.66 -7.65 16.15
C LYS A 19 -24.88 -6.71 17.05
N LYS A 20 -23.65 -6.37 16.67
CA LYS A 20 -22.88 -5.33 17.34
C LYS A 20 -23.67 -4.02 17.19
N GLU A 21 -23.79 -3.26 18.28
CA GLU A 21 -24.41 -1.93 18.23
C GLU A 21 -23.69 -1.08 17.17
N PRO A 22 -24.44 -0.27 16.40
CA PRO A 22 -23.83 0.69 15.49
C PRO A 22 -22.92 1.59 16.33
N GLN A 23 -21.63 1.59 16.01
CA GLN A 23 -20.75 2.59 16.59
C GLN A 23 -21.11 3.91 15.91
N GLU A 24 -21.53 4.90 16.69
CA GLU A 24 -21.69 6.26 16.23
C GLU A 24 -20.31 6.73 15.75
N HIS A 25 -20.20 6.95 14.45
CA HIS A 25 -19.03 7.56 13.85
C HIS A 25 -19.29 9.06 13.90
N ASP A 26 -18.47 9.80 14.65
CA ASP A 26 -18.52 11.24 14.66
C ASP A 26 -18.14 11.75 13.26
N GLU A 27 -19.15 12.04 12.43
CA GLU A 27 -19.01 12.59 11.08
C GLU A 27 -18.58 14.08 11.10
N SER A 28 -18.17 14.62 12.26
CA SER A 28 -17.54 15.94 12.36
C SER A 28 -16.12 15.86 11.79
N GLY A 29 -16.05 15.73 10.46
CA GLY A 29 -14.85 15.52 9.67
C GLY A 29 -13.91 16.71 9.68
N VAL A 30 -13.13 16.84 10.76
CA VAL A 30 -11.96 17.72 10.84
C VAL A 30 -10.75 16.94 11.40
N PHE A 31 -10.66 15.64 11.10
CA PHE A 31 -9.47 14.85 11.40
C PHE A 31 -8.81 14.41 10.11
N GLY A 32 -8.07 15.33 9.51
CA GLY A 32 -7.20 15.05 8.39
C GLY A 32 -6.57 16.32 7.84
N PRO A 33 -5.37 16.22 7.25
CA PRO A 33 -4.75 17.34 6.56
C PRO A 33 -5.66 17.83 5.42
N ASP A 34 -5.63 19.12 5.10
CA ASP A 34 -6.31 19.66 3.92
C ASP A 34 -5.67 19.06 2.66
N THR A 35 -6.38 18.12 2.03
CA THR A 35 -5.90 17.38 0.86
C THR A 35 -6.47 17.89 -0.45
N ASN A 36 -7.07 19.08 -0.47
CA ASN A 36 -7.64 19.66 -1.68
C ASN A 36 -6.59 19.78 -2.79
N GLY A 37 -6.87 19.16 -3.95
CA GLY A 37 -6.01 19.19 -5.13
C GLY A 37 -4.82 18.21 -5.14
N MET A 38 -4.65 17.41 -4.09
CA MET A 38 -3.60 16.37 -4.05
C MET A 38 -3.99 15.14 -4.87
N GLN A 39 -2.98 14.42 -5.38
CA GLN A 39 -3.24 13.13 -6.01
C GLN A 39 -3.67 12.11 -4.95
N PRO A 40 -4.49 11.10 -5.31
CA PRO A 40 -5.00 10.12 -4.34
C PRO A 40 -3.89 9.40 -3.55
N LEU A 41 -2.75 9.15 -4.19
CA LEU A 41 -1.59 8.53 -3.55
C LEU A 41 -0.98 9.45 -2.47
N ASP A 42 -0.89 10.75 -2.75
CA ASP A 42 -0.34 11.74 -1.82
C ASP A 42 -1.24 11.87 -0.58
N VAL A 43 -2.55 11.80 -0.77
CA VAL A 43 -3.54 11.77 0.33
C VAL A 43 -3.32 10.56 1.25
N LEU A 44 -3.08 9.37 0.68
CA LEU A 44 -2.83 8.18 1.48
C LEU A 44 -1.50 8.28 2.24
N GLN A 45 -0.48 8.91 1.63
CA GLN A 45 0.82 9.12 2.25
C GLN A 45 0.76 10.15 3.38
N THR A 46 0.01 11.23 3.23
CA THR A 46 -0.18 12.21 4.32
C THR A 46 -0.94 11.56 5.47
N MET A 47 -2.03 10.84 5.19
CA MET A 47 -2.84 10.19 6.21
C MET A 47 -2.10 9.10 7.00
N MET A 48 -1.23 8.32 6.37
CA MET A 48 -0.49 7.26 7.09
C MET A 48 0.62 7.81 8.00
N ASN A 49 1.15 9.00 7.70
CA ASN A 49 2.25 9.63 8.42
C ASN A 49 1.79 10.59 9.52
N ASP A 50 0.51 10.98 9.52
CA ASP A 50 -0.05 11.90 10.51
C ASP A 50 -0.22 11.21 11.89
N PRO A 51 0.34 11.75 12.98
CA PRO A 51 0.12 11.21 14.33
C PRO A 51 -1.28 11.47 14.90
N GLU A 52 -2.01 12.49 14.42
CA GLU A 52 -3.34 12.86 14.91
C GLU A 52 -4.43 11.88 14.42
N ILE A 53 -4.14 11.14 13.34
CA ILE A 53 -5.08 10.18 12.77
C ILE A 53 -5.03 8.85 13.56
N PRO A 54 -6.20 8.27 13.90
CA PRO A 54 -6.27 6.97 14.55
C PRO A 54 -5.46 5.89 13.81
N VAL A 55 -4.68 5.11 14.57
CA VAL A 55 -3.77 4.07 14.04
C VAL A 55 -4.46 3.14 13.03
N ALA A 56 -5.72 2.77 13.28
CA ALA A 56 -6.49 1.91 12.39
C ALA A 56 -6.71 2.53 10.99
N LEU A 57 -6.92 3.85 10.90
CA LEU A 57 -7.06 4.56 9.63
C LEU A 57 -5.72 4.68 8.92
N ARG A 58 -4.62 4.92 9.65
CA ARG A 58 -3.26 4.95 9.08
C ARG A 58 -2.87 3.62 8.44
N ILE A 59 -3.18 2.51 9.10
CA ILE A 59 -2.93 1.16 8.56
C ILE A 59 -3.73 0.93 7.29
N LYS A 60 -5.00 1.36 7.23
CA LYS A 60 -5.83 1.27 6.01
C LYS A 60 -5.25 2.09 4.86
N ALA A 61 -4.80 3.31 5.15
CA ALA A 61 -4.15 4.18 4.17
C ALA A 61 -2.86 3.54 3.62
N ALA A 62 -2.01 3.01 4.52
CA ALA A 62 -0.78 2.33 4.15
C ALA A 62 -1.04 1.08 3.29
N GLN A 63 -2.05 0.27 3.63
CA GLN A 63 -2.41 -0.92 2.84
C GLN A 63 -2.86 -0.57 1.42
N ALA A 64 -3.60 0.52 1.26
CA ALA A 64 -4.00 1.03 -0.05
C ALA A 64 -2.80 1.56 -0.85
N ALA A 65 -1.92 2.34 -0.21
CA ALA A 65 -0.72 2.91 -0.84
C ALA A 65 0.32 1.85 -1.24
N ALA A 66 0.44 0.76 -0.48
CA ALA A 66 1.44 -0.28 -0.70
C ALA A 66 1.39 -0.89 -2.11
N GLN A 67 0.20 -0.96 -2.72
CA GLN A 67 0.01 -1.53 -4.05
C GLN A 67 0.66 -0.70 -5.17
N TYR A 68 0.87 0.58 -4.93
CA TYR A 68 1.43 1.53 -5.90
C TYR A 68 2.90 1.84 -5.63
N VAL A 69 3.34 1.73 -4.36
CA VAL A 69 4.73 1.97 -3.96
C VAL A 69 5.59 0.71 -4.12
N HIS A 70 5.03 -0.47 -3.88
CA HIS A 70 5.74 -1.74 -3.99
C HIS A 70 5.17 -2.54 -5.17
N PRO A 71 5.87 -2.59 -6.32
CA PRO A 71 5.44 -3.42 -7.42
C PRO A 71 5.35 -4.86 -6.93
N LYS A 72 4.27 -5.56 -7.29
CA LYS A 72 4.19 -6.98 -7.01
C LYS A 72 5.33 -7.66 -7.75
N ILE A 73 5.92 -8.67 -7.10
CA ILE A 73 7.00 -9.49 -7.66
C ILE A 73 6.65 -10.07 -9.05
N GLY A 74 5.35 -10.19 -9.37
CA GLY A 74 4.86 -10.60 -10.69
C GLY A 74 4.83 -9.51 -11.78
N ASP A 75 4.68 -8.23 -11.42
CA ASP A 75 4.51 -7.13 -12.38
C ASP A 75 5.84 -6.63 -12.96
N GLY A 76 6.93 -6.73 -12.18
CA GLY A 76 8.27 -6.35 -12.65
C GLY A 76 8.92 -7.36 -13.59
N GLY A 77 8.45 -8.61 -13.58
CA GLY A 77 9.05 -9.71 -14.35
C GLY A 77 10.50 -10.00 -13.97
N LYS A 78 10.89 -11.28 -13.94
CA LYS A 78 12.28 -11.71 -13.66
C LYS A 78 13.33 -10.98 -14.54
N LYS A 79 12.93 -10.55 -15.74
CA LYS A 79 13.79 -9.84 -16.70
C LYS A 79 14.19 -8.44 -16.23
N ALA A 80 13.26 -7.62 -15.72
CA ALA A 80 13.62 -6.27 -15.28
C ALA A 80 14.53 -6.33 -14.04
N GLU A 81 14.23 -7.23 -13.11
CA GLU A 81 15.06 -7.45 -11.92
C GLU A 81 16.49 -7.90 -12.29
N THR A 82 16.65 -8.79 -13.28
CA THR A 82 17.98 -9.15 -13.78
C THR A 82 18.70 -7.98 -14.46
N ALA A 83 17.98 -7.14 -15.21
CA ALA A 83 18.56 -5.97 -15.86
C ALA A 83 19.03 -4.94 -14.83
N ASP A 84 18.26 -4.69 -13.77
CA ASP A 84 18.64 -3.76 -12.72
C ASP A 84 19.80 -4.29 -11.88
N ARG A 85 19.81 -5.59 -11.54
CA ARG A 85 20.99 -6.23 -10.92
C ARG A 85 22.23 -6.13 -11.81
N ALA A 86 22.09 -6.30 -13.13
CA ALA A 86 23.19 -6.17 -14.08
C ALA A 86 23.73 -4.73 -14.13
N LYS A 87 22.86 -3.70 -14.13
CA LYS A 87 23.26 -2.29 -14.07
C LYS A 87 24.04 -1.97 -12.78
N VAL A 88 23.58 -2.48 -11.64
CA VAL A 88 24.26 -2.30 -10.34
C VAL A 88 25.61 -3.02 -10.31
N ALA A 89 25.73 -4.19 -10.95
CA ALA A 89 27.01 -4.87 -11.09
C ALA A 89 27.97 -4.11 -12.02
N ALA A 90 27.48 -3.60 -13.16
CA ALA A 90 28.28 -2.86 -14.12
C ALA A 90 28.85 -1.56 -13.55
N SER A 91 28.13 -0.88 -12.65
CA SER A 91 28.62 0.35 -12.03
C SER A 91 29.82 0.15 -11.10
N LYS A 92 30.04 -1.07 -10.60
CA LYS A 92 31.22 -1.42 -9.78
C LYS A 92 32.51 -1.51 -10.59
N PHE A 93 32.41 -1.75 -11.90
CA PHE A 93 33.55 -1.97 -12.79
C PHE A 93 33.74 -0.82 -13.79
N LYS A 94 33.37 0.42 -13.42
CA LYS A 94 33.58 1.58 -14.29
C LYS A 94 35.07 1.76 -14.60
N PRO A 95 35.46 1.99 -15.87
CA PRO A 95 36.85 2.23 -16.22
C PRO A 95 37.36 3.51 -15.55
N ALA A 96 38.61 3.49 -15.09
CA ALA A 96 39.26 4.66 -14.50
C ALA A 96 39.30 5.81 -15.52
N THR A 97 39.01 7.03 -15.07
CA THR A 97 39.14 8.23 -15.90
C THR A 97 40.60 8.40 -16.33
N PRO A 98 40.88 8.71 -17.61
CA PRO A 98 42.24 8.88 -18.08
C PRO A 98 42.92 10.05 -17.34
N PRO A 99 44.22 9.94 -17.04
CA PRO A 99 44.95 10.99 -16.34
C PRO A 99 44.98 12.27 -17.20
N PRO A 100 44.97 13.46 -16.56
CA PRO A 100 45.04 14.73 -17.29
C PRO A 100 46.37 14.83 -18.06
N PRO A 101 46.37 15.48 -19.24
CA PRO A 101 47.58 15.64 -20.04
C PRO A 101 48.62 16.46 -19.28
N THR A 102 49.85 15.94 -19.19
CA THR A 102 50.99 16.66 -18.64
C THR A 102 51.35 17.81 -19.57
N ARG A 103 51.20 19.05 -19.07
CA ARG A 103 51.64 20.24 -19.79
C ARG A 103 53.17 20.25 -19.79
N LEU A 104 53.78 19.79 -20.87
CA LEU A 104 55.21 20.00 -21.14
C LEU A 104 55.41 21.50 -21.39
N GLN A 105 56.21 22.13 -20.53
CA GLN A 105 56.73 23.49 -20.68
C GLN A 105 58.05 23.46 -21.44
#